data_AF-A0A2H9PAD0-F1
#
_entry.id   AF-A0A2H9PAD0-F1
#
_cell.length_a   1.000
_cell.length_b   1.000
_cell.length_c   1.000
_cell.angle_alpha   90.00
_cell.angle_beta   90.00
_cell.angle_gamma   90.00
#
_symmetry.space_group_name_H-M   'P 1'
#
loop_
_entity.id
_entity.type
_entity.pdbx_description
1 polymer ?
#
loop_
_entity_poly.entity_id
_entity_poly.type
_entity_poly.pdbx_seq_one_letter_code
_entity_poly.pdbx_strand_id
1 'polypeptide(L)'
;MKILFDTNVLVAGFLNRGVCREVISIASIVHQIYYTDFIITELQNVLKNKFNIPEFLINRYFRAKNLSRNKNNFSKGISKKREDGLIISTLLFAF
;
A
#
# COMPACT_ATOMS: atom_id res chain seq x y z
N MET A 1 -16.15 -5.74 -1.03
CA MET A 1 -15.07 -6.67 -1.42
C MET A 1 -13.78 -6.26 -0.72
N LYS A 2 -12.84 -7.19 -0.54
CA LYS A 2 -11.49 -6.89 -0.03
C LYS A 2 -10.59 -6.55 -1.22
N ILE A 3 -9.90 -5.42 -1.19
CA ILE A 3 -9.07 -4.95 -2.32
C ILE A 3 -7.64 -4.71 -1.85
N LEU A 4 -6.69 -5.20 -2.65
CA LEU A 4 -5.27 -4.90 -2.53
C LEU A 4 -4.85 -4.20 -3.81
N PHE A 5 -4.27 -3.01 -3.69
CA PHE A 5 -3.73 -2.30 -4.85
C PHE A 5 -2.25 -2.63 -5.03
N ASP A 6 -1.85 -2.83 -6.29
CA ASP A 6 -0.45 -2.89 -6.67
C ASP A 6 0.26 -1.57 -6.33
N THR A 7 1.54 -1.66 -5.96
CA THR A 7 2.40 -0.51 -5.70
C THR A 7 2.34 0.52 -6.84
N ASN A 8 2.29 0.10 -8.11
CA ASN A 8 2.21 1.00 -9.26
C ASN A 8 0.92 1.82 -9.28
N VAL A 9 -0.21 1.23 -8.89
CA VAL A 9 -1.50 1.94 -8.83
C VAL A 9 -1.48 2.95 -7.69
N LEU A 10 -0.88 2.60 -6.56
CA LEU A 10 -0.71 3.51 -5.43
C LEU A 10 0.23 4.67 -5.75
N VAL A 11 1.33 4.40 -6.45
CA VAL A 11 2.26 5.43 -6.96
C VAL A 11 1.51 6.39 -7.90
N ALA A 12 0.75 5.86 -8.85
CA ALA A 12 -0.03 6.67 -9.78
C ALA A 12 -1.08 7.54 -9.06
N GLY A 13 -1.78 6.98 -8.07
CA GLY A 13 -2.74 7.71 -7.25
C GLY A 13 -2.12 8.75 -6.32
N PHE A 14 -0.87 8.55 -5.91
CA PHE A 14 -0.10 9.52 -5.14
C PHE A 14 0.35 10.71 -6.00
N LEU A 15 0.95 10.42 -7.16
CA LEU A 15 1.59 11.45 -8.01
C LEU A 15 0.56 12.30 -8.76
N ASN A 16 -0.54 11.70 -9.21
CA ASN A 16 -1.49 12.36 -10.09
C ASN A 16 -2.86 12.55 -9.43
N ARG A 17 -3.54 13.65 -9.75
CA ARG A 17 -4.97 13.86 -9.46
C ARG A 17 -5.88 13.19 -10.50
N GLY A 18 -5.45 12.06 -11.06
CA GLY A 18 -6.15 11.37 -12.14
C GLY A 18 -6.98 10.19 -11.63
N VAL A 19 -7.39 9.35 -12.59
CA VAL A 19 -8.28 8.20 -12.40
C VAL A 19 -7.83 7.29 -11.24
N CYS A 20 -6.54 6.98 -11.12
CA CYS A 20 -6.05 6.11 -10.04
C CYS A 20 -6.35 6.69 -8.64
N ARG A 21 -6.25 8.01 -8.46
CA ARG A 21 -6.54 8.66 -7.18
C ARG A 21 -8.02 8.60 -6.86
N GLU A 22 -8.87 8.80 -7.86
CA GLU A 22 -10.32 8.73 -7.71
C GLU A 22 -10.78 7.29 -7.44
N VAL A 23 -10.24 6.31 -8.17
CA VAL A 23 -10.49 4.88 -7.93
C VAL A 23 -10.09 4.47 -6.52
N ILE A 24 -8.88 4.84 -6.06
CA ILE A 24 -8.45 4.56 -4.68
C ILE A 24 -9.38 5.24 -3.66
N SER A 25 -9.79 6.47 -3.93
CA SER A 25 -10.70 7.22 -3.05
C SER A 25 -12.06 6.55 -2.92
N ILE A 26 -12.71 6.25 -4.05
CA ILE A 26 -14.01 5.57 -4.09
C ILE A 26 -13.89 4.18 -3.49
N ALA A 27 -12.86 3.41 -3.85
CA ALA A 27 -12.62 2.09 -3.29
C ALA A 27 -12.42 2.15 -1.77
N SER A 28 -11.80 3.22 -1.24
CA SER A 28 -11.60 3.36 0.21
C SER A 28 -12.88 3.66 0.98
N ILE A 29 -13.91 4.16 0.29
CA ILE A 29 -15.23 4.45 0.86
C ILE A 29 -16.13 3.23 0.76
N VAL A 30 -16.11 2.54 -0.37
CA VAL A 30 -17.06 1.47 -0.71
C VAL A 30 -16.53 0.08 -0.34
N HIS A 31 -15.22 -0.07 -0.18
CA HIS A 31 -14.57 -1.36 0.03
C HIS A 31 -13.53 -1.33 1.16
N GLN A 32 -13.19 -2.52 1.66
CA GLN A 32 -12.11 -2.67 2.62
C GLN A 32 -10.79 -2.80 1.86
N ILE A 33 -9.95 -1.77 1.94
CA ILE A 33 -8.61 -1.80 1.36
C ILE A 33 -7.62 -2.39 2.35
N TYR A 34 -6.84 -3.35 1.90
CA TYR A 34 -5.75 -3.96 2.63
C TYR A 34 -4.42 -3.47 2.06
N TYR A 35 -3.41 -3.44 2.94
CA TYR A 35 -2.03 -3.14 2.58
C TYR A 35 -1.13 -4.09 3.35
N THR A 36 -0.04 -4.51 2.72
CA THR A 36 1.03 -5.23 3.38
C THR A 36 2.17 -4.27 3.70
N ASP A 37 2.98 -4.61 4.72
CA ASP A 37 4.21 -3.85 5.02
C ASP A 37 5.15 -3.81 3.80
N PHE A 38 5.14 -4.86 2.98
CA PHE A 38 5.90 -4.92 1.73
C PHE A 38 5.47 -3.82 0.75
N ILE A 39 4.18 -3.72 0.41
CA ILE A 39 3.65 -2.71 -0.52
C ILE A 39 3.89 -1.29 0.02
N ILE A 40 3.73 -1.09 1.33
CA ILE A 40 4.00 0.22 1.96
C ILE A 40 5.48 0.59 1.83
N THR A 41 6.38 -0.35 2.11
CA THR A 41 7.83 -0.12 2.02
C THR A 41 8.26 0.12 0.57
N GLU A 42 7.71 -0.66 -0.37
CA GLU A 42 7.99 -0.50 -1.79
C GLU A 42 7.48 0.86 -2.31
N LEU A 43 6.26 1.25 -1.94
CA LEU A 43 5.71 2.56 -2.28
C LEU A 43 6.59 3.70 -1.76
N GLN A 44 7.05 3.63 -0.51
CA GLN A 44 7.97 4.62 0.06
C GLN A 44 9.30 4.68 -0.71
N ASN A 45 9.88 3.52 -1.03
CA ASN A 45 11.13 3.43 -1.79
C ASN A 45 10.98 3.99 -3.20
N VAL A 46 9.88 3.68 -3.90
CA VAL A 46 9.63 4.19 -5.24
C VAL A 46 9.43 5.71 -5.22
N LEU A 47 8.61 6.22 -4.29
CA LEU A 47 8.39 7.67 -4.17
C LEU A 47 9.69 8.42 -3.81
N LYS A 48 10.49 7.87 -2.91
CA LYS A 48 11.75 8.48 -2.47
C LYS A 48 12.85 8.40 -3.51
N ASN A 49 13.09 7.22 -4.10
CA ASN A 49 14.27 6.98 -4.94
C ASN A 49 14.01 7.18 -6.44
N LYS A 50 12.81 6.85 -6.92
CA LYS A 50 12.47 6.97 -8.34
C LYS A 50 11.91 8.36 -8.68
N PHE A 51 11.13 8.93 -7.77
CA PHE A 51 10.45 10.22 -7.97
C PHE A 51 11.03 11.36 -7.14
N ASN A 52 12.06 11.10 -6.32
CA ASN A 52 12.73 12.10 -5.47
C ASN A 52 11.76 12.92 -4.61
N ILE A 53 10.66 12.30 -4.16
CA ILE A 53 9.67 12.97 -3.33
C ILE A 53 10.25 13.17 -1.92
N PRO A 54 10.20 14.40 -1.37
CA PRO A 54 10.64 14.66 -0.01
C PRO A 54 9.94 13.79 1.03
N GLU A 55 10.71 13.26 1.96
CA GLU A 55 10.23 12.32 2.99
C GLU A 55 9.12 12.90 3.87
N PHE A 56 9.10 14.22 4.09
CA PHE A 56 8.03 14.89 4.83
C PHE A 56 6.66 14.81 4.12
N LEU A 57 6.63 14.84 2.78
CA LEU A 57 5.39 14.70 2.00
C LEU A 57 4.90 13.25 2.03
N ILE A 58 5.82 12.30 1.90
CA ILE A 58 5.55 10.87 2.03
C ILE A 58 4.92 10.61 3.40
N ASN A 59 5.58 11.05 4.48
CA ASN A 59 5.08 10.87 5.85
C ASN A 59 3.73 11.54 6.08
N ARG A 60 3.50 12.73 5.50
CA ARG A 60 2.20 13.42 5.58
C ARG A 60 1.09 12.61 4.93
N TYR A 61 1.35 12.00 3.77
CA TYR A 61 0.37 11.15 3.07
C TYR A 61 0.01 9.90 3.87
N PHE A 62 1.01 9.17 4.37
CA PHE A 62 0.77 7.96 5.18
C PHE A 62 0.06 8.28 6.51
N ARG A 63 0.36 9.42 7.13
CA ARG A 63 -0.36 9.91 8.32
C ARG A 63 -1.81 10.27 8.01
N ALA A 64 -2.06 11.06 6.96
CA ALA A 64 -3.40 11.52 6.60
C ALA A 64 -4.37 10.36 6.25
N LYS A 65 -3.84 9.27 5.70
CA LYS A 65 -4.60 8.07 5.37
C LYS A 65 -4.65 7.03 6.50
N ASN A 66 -4.13 7.34 7.70
CA ASN A 66 -3.99 6.38 8.82
C ASN A 66 -3.33 5.06 8.40
N LEU A 67 -2.47 5.10 7.37
CA LEU A 67 -1.66 3.96 6.95
C LEU A 67 -0.51 3.70 7.94
N SER A 68 -0.39 4.55 8.97
CA SER A 68 0.54 4.39 10.08
C SER A 68 0.17 3.16 10.91
N ARG A 69 0.71 2.01 10.49
CA ARG A 69 0.79 0.77 11.26
C ARG A 69 -0.53 0.43 11.98
N ASN A 70 -1.52 -0.05 11.24
CA ASN A 70 -2.49 -0.93 11.86
C ASN A 70 -1.80 -2.28 12.16
N LYS A 71 -0.94 -2.27 13.19
CA LYS A 71 -0.26 -3.45 13.74
C LYS A 71 -1.25 -4.51 14.23
N ASN A 72 -2.53 -4.18 14.36
CA ASN A 72 -3.50 -5.01 15.08
C ASN A 72 -4.35 -5.92 14.20
N ASN A 73 -4.22 -5.88 12.86
CA ASN A 73 -4.94 -6.83 12.01
C ASN A 73 -4.05 -7.69 11.09
N PHE A 74 -2.72 -7.60 11.16
CA PHE A 74 -1.82 -8.53 10.45
C PHE A 74 -0.48 -8.74 11.17
N SER A 75 -0.49 -8.84 12.50
CA SER A 75 0.65 -9.44 13.23
C SER A 75 0.56 -10.97 13.16
N LYS A 76 0.78 -11.56 11.98
CA LYS A 76 1.22 -12.95 11.86
C LYS A 76 1.92 -13.19 10.52
N GLY A 77 3.25 -13.14 10.58
CA GLY A 77 4.14 -13.65 9.54
C GLY A 77 4.31 -12.73 8.33
N ILE A 78 5.48 -12.48 7.76
CA ILE A 78 6.78 -13.10 7.92
C ILE A 78 7.79 -11.98 7.70
N SER A 79 8.67 -11.79 8.69
CA SER A 79 9.92 -11.11 8.45
C SER A 79 10.77 -12.01 7.57
N LYS A 80 11.37 -11.42 6.53
CA LYS A 80 12.67 -11.77 5.96
C LYS A 80 12.64 -12.61 4.66
N LYS A 81 13.23 -11.98 3.64
CA LYS A 81 13.89 -12.52 2.43
C LYS A 81 13.00 -13.03 1.28
N ARG A 82 13.14 -12.33 0.14
CA ARG A 82 13.06 -12.84 -1.25
C ARG A 82 11.90 -13.80 -1.57
N GLU A 83 10.66 -13.34 -1.62
CA GLU A 83 9.57 -14.24 -2.01
C GLU A 83 8.49 -13.52 -2.83
N ASP A 84 8.74 -13.41 -4.14
CA ASP A 84 7.71 -13.12 -5.14
C ASP A 84 6.59 -14.20 -5.16
N GLY A 85 6.76 -15.31 -4.42
CA GLY A 85 5.76 -16.37 -4.24
C GLY A 85 4.88 -16.28 -2.97
N LEU A 86 5.19 -15.42 -2.00
CA LEU A 86 4.46 -15.40 -0.71
C LEU A 86 3.15 -14.58 -0.75
N ILE A 87 3.03 -13.67 -1.70
CA ILE A 87 1.85 -12.80 -1.86
C ILE A 87 0.63 -13.66 -2.26
N ILE A 88 0.83 -14.66 -3.11
CA ILE A 88 -0.24 -15.55 -3.59
C ILE A 88 -0.70 -16.50 -2.47
N SER A 89 0.23 -17.04 -1.67
CA SER A 89 -0.12 -17.96 -0.58
C SER A 89 -0.89 -17.27 0.56
N THR A 90 -0.57 -16.01 0.85
CA THR A 90 -1.26 -15.21 1.88
C THR A 90 -2.69 -14.85 1.46
N LEU A 91 -2.92 -14.62 0.16
CA LEU A 91 -4.25 -14.41 -0.39
C LEU A 91 -5.06 -15.72 -0.43
N LEU A 92 -4.43 -16.85 -0.76
CA LEU A 92 -5.11 -18.16 -0.86
C LEU A 92 -5.57 -18.70 0.50
N PHE A 93 -4.87 -18.37 1.59
CA PHE A 93 -5.24 -18.77 2.96
C PHE A 93 -6.28 -17.84 3.63
N ALA A 94 -6.61 -16.71 3.00
CA ALA A 94 -7.55 -15.71 3.55
C ALA A 94 -8.96 -15.78 2.93
N PHE A 95 -9.23 -16.81 2.12
CA PHE A 95 -10.54 -17.18 1.59
C PHE A 95 -11.10 -18.42 2.28
#